data_AF-A0A3M0YZ08-F1
#
_entry.id   AF-A0A3M0YZ08-F1
#
_cell.length_a   1.000
_cell.length_b   1.000
_cell.length_c   1.000
_cell.angle_alpha   90.00
_cell.angle_beta   90.00
_cell.angle_gamma   90.00
#
_symmetry.space_group_name_H-M   'P 1'
#
loop_
_entity.id
_entity.type
_entity.pdbx_description
1 polymer ?
#
loop_
_entity_poly.entity_id
_entity_poly.type
_entity_poly.pdbx_seq_one_letter_code
_entity_poly.pdbx_strand_id
1 'polypeptide(L)'
;MTGSYQFHFSPILPTGLILLLLAAGLAGCWFSLRKTRQPLEKRMIIFGLRLLILLLMSWLLLMPELLHTTRHSEPPHLIIMVDESLSMTDSPLSPPSLRTDNLQRFIELPIFRKFTGKYQLHWFRFGKDAVESAPPSQEKLSF
;
A
#
# COMPACT_ATOMS: atom_id res chain seq x y z
N MET A 1 11.17 -10.47 0.77
CA MET A 1 10.31 -9.76 -0.19
C MET A 1 9.30 -10.76 -0.72
N THR A 2 8.03 -10.62 -0.33
CA THR A 2 6.95 -11.50 -0.78
C THR A 2 6.02 -10.66 -1.66
N GLY A 3 6.20 -10.77 -2.98
CA GLY A 3 5.25 -10.23 -3.95
C GLY A 3 4.24 -11.29 -4.33
N SER A 4 2.97 -10.91 -4.46
CA SER A 4 1.93 -11.79 -5.01
C SER A 4 1.43 -11.22 -6.33
N TYR A 5 1.33 -12.07 -7.34
CA TYR A 5 0.67 -11.75 -8.60
C TYR A 5 -0.82 -12.08 -8.48
N GLN A 6 -1.68 -11.11 -8.76
CA GLN A 6 -3.12 -11.32 -8.80
C GLN A 6 -3.64 -10.91 -10.18
N PHE A 7 -4.46 -11.77 -10.78
CA PHE A 7 -5.20 -11.43 -11.99
C PHE A 7 -6.52 -10.78 -11.57
N HIS A 8 -6.74 -9.56 -12.04
CA HIS A 8 -7.97 -8.84 -11.83
C HIS A 8 -8.62 -8.54 -13.19
N PHE A 9 -9.95 -8.61 -13.23
CA PHE A 9 -10.72 -8.19 -14.40
C PHE A 9 -11.49 -6.94 -14.00
N SER A 10 -11.20 -5.82 -14.66
CA SER A 10 -11.81 -4.52 -14.40
C SER A 10 -12.64 -4.11 -15.62
N PRO A 11 -13.73 -4.83 -15.95
CA PRO A 11 -14.41 -4.66 -17.23
C PRO A 11 -15.05 -3.27 -17.33
N ILE A 12 -14.87 -2.62 -18.48
CA ILE A 12 -15.39 -1.26 -18.73
C ILE A 12 -16.92 -1.27 -18.83
N LEU A 13 -17.49 -2.38 -19.29
CA LEU A 13 -18.91 -2.59 -19.45
C LEU A 13 -19.36 -3.79 -18.60
N PRO A 14 -20.65 -3.88 -18.24
CA PRO A 14 -21.19 -5.07 -17.60
C PRO A 14 -20.84 -6.32 -18.41
N THR A 15 -20.32 -7.36 -17.74
CA THR A 15 -19.87 -8.60 -18.39
C THR A 15 -20.97 -9.25 -19.24
N GLY A 16 -22.23 -9.16 -18.81
CA GLY A 16 -23.38 -9.61 -19.59
C GLY A 16 -23.53 -8.90 -20.95
N LEU A 17 -23.24 -7.59 -21.00
CA LEU A 17 -23.29 -6.82 -22.24
C LEU A 17 -22.16 -7.19 -23.18
N ILE A 18 -20.95 -7.44 -22.65
CA ILE A 18 -19.80 -7.93 -23.42
C ILE A 18 -20.12 -9.29 -24.05
N LEU A 19 -20.68 -10.22 -23.26
CA LEU A 19 -21.10 -11.54 -23.76
C LEU A 19 -22.20 -11.44 -24.82
N LEU A 20 -23.16 -10.54 -24.65
CA LEU A 20 -24.21 -10.30 -25.64
C LEU A 20 -23.63 -9.76 -26.95
N LEU A 21 -22.69 -8.81 -26.88
CA LEU A 21 -22.01 -8.25 -28.05
C LEU A 21 -21.17 -9.31 -28.78
N LEU A 22 -20.49 -10.17 -28.02
CA LEU A 22 -19.72 -11.29 -28.58
C LEU A 22 -20.65 -12.31 -29.26
N ALA A 23 -21.76 -12.68 -28.62
CA ALA A 23 -22.75 -13.58 -29.21
C ALA A 23 -23.38 -13.00 -30.49
N ALA A 24 -23.74 -11.72 -30.48
CA ALA A 24 -24.27 -11.02 -31.65
C ALA A 24 -23.23 -10.96 -32.79
N GLY A 25 -21.97 -10.66 -32.47
CA GLY A 25 -20.86 -10.67 -33.44
C GLY A 25 -20.62 -12.05 -34.07
N LEU A 26 -20.64 -13.11 -33.26
CA LEU A 26 -20.51 -14.50 -33.72
C LEU A 26 -21.69 -14.90 -34.61
N ALA A 27 -22.92 -14.55 -34.24
CA ALA A 27 -24.11 -14.79 -35.04
C ALA A 27 -24.03 -14.07 -36.40
N GLY A 28 -23.59 -12.81 -36.41
CA GLY A 28 -23.35 -12.03 -37.63
C GLY A 28 -22.27 -12.65 -38.52
N CYS A 29 -21.17 -13.12 -37.93
CA CYS A 29 -20.11 -13.83 -38.66
C CYS A 29 -20.62 -15.14 -39.27
N TRP A 30 -21.40 -15.93 -38.52
CA TRP A 30 -22.00 -17.17 -38.99
C TRP A 30 -22.99 -16.94 -40.14
N PHE A 31 -23.85 -15.92 -40.02
CA PHE A 31 -24.78 -15.57 -41.07
C PHE A 31 -24.07 -15.07 -42.33
N SER A 32 -23.05 -14.23 -42.18
CA SER A 32 -22.22 -13.77 -43.29
C SER A 32 -21.46 -14.93 -43.94
N LEU A 33 -21.01 -15.91 -43.15
CA LEU A 33 -20.42 -17.13 -43.65
C LEU A 33 -21.41 -17.81 -44.58
N ARG A 34 -22.66 -18.08 -44.14
CA ARG A 34 -23.69 -18.74 -44.96
C ARG A 34 -24.05 -18.01 -46.26
N LYS A 35 -24.04 -16.67 -46.26
CA LYS A 35 -24.48 -15.86 -47.42
C LYS A 35 -23.38 -15.63 -48.48
N THR A 36 -22.12 -15.75 -48.11
CA THR A 36 -20.99 -15.51 -49.01
C THR A 36 -20.77 -16.65 -50.00
N ARG A 37 -20.78 -16.36 -51.30
CA ARG A 37 -20.50 -17.30 -52.41
C ARG A 37 -19.01 -17.41 -52.81
N GLN A 38 -18.11 -16.88 -51.99
CA GLN A 38 -16.67 -16.95 -52.26
C GLN A 38 -16.10 -18.37 -52.07
N PRO A 39 -14.95 -18.70 -52.71
CA PRO A 39 -14.25 -19.96 -52.49
C PRO A 39 -13.95 -20.19 -51.00
N LEU A 40 -13.97 -21.46 -50.61
CA LEU A 40 -14.00 -21.89 -49.20
C LEU A 40 -12.77 -21.40 -48.41
N GLU A 41 -11.60 -21.36 -49.05
CA GLU A 41 -10.34 -20.86 -48.46
C GLU A 41 -10.45 -19.39 -48.04
N LYS A 42 -10.85 -18.50 -48.96
CA LYS A 42 -11.01 -17.07 -48.66
C LYS A 42 -12.08 -16.84 -47.59
N ARG A 43 -13.14 -17.64 -47.63
CA ARG A 43 -14.24 -17.60 -46.66
C ARG A 43 -13.75 -17.96 -45.25
N MET A 44 -12.89 -18.97 -45.10
CA MET A 44 -12.30 -19.34 -43.81
C MET A 44 -11.31 -18.30 -43.29
N ILE A 45 -10.47 -17.73 -44.16
CA ILE A 45 -9.53 -16.66 -43.77
C ILE A 45 -10.28 -15.44 -43.23
N ILE A 46 -11.31 -14.97 -43.95
CA ILE A 46 -12.12 -13.82 -43.53
C ILE A 46 -12.86 -14.13 -42.22
N PHE A 47 -13.37 -15.34 -42.07
CA PHE A 47 -14.03 -15.76 -40.83
C PHE A 47 -13.06 -15.78 -39.64
N GLY A 48 -11.87 -16.37 -39.81
CA GLY A 48 -10.84 -16.39 -38.79
C GLY A 48 -10.40 -14.99 -38.38
N LEU A 49 -10.19 -14.09 -39.35
CA LEU A 49 -9.83 -12.70 -39.07
C LEU A 49 -10.93 -11.96 -38.28
N ARG A 50 -12.21 -12.17 -38.62
CA ARG A 50 -13.32 -11.58 -37.86
C ARG A 50 -13.43 -12.12 -36.45
N LEU A 51 -13.22 -13.42 -36.28
CA LEU A 51 -13.26 -14.07 -34.96
C LEU A 51 -12.10 -13.56 -34.09
N LEU A 52 -10.90 -13.40 -34.68
CA LEU A 52 -9.75 -12.79 -34.03
C LEU A 52 -10.06 -11.35 -33.58
N ILE A 53 -10.67 -10.53 -34.43
CA ILE A 53 -11.04 -9.15 -34.10
C ILE A 53 -12.07 -9.13 -32.94
N LEU A 54 -13.08 -9.99 -32.99
CA LEU A 54 -14.08 -10.10 -31.92
C LEU A 54 -13.45 -10.52 -30.58
N LEU A 55 -12.52 -11.48 -30.62
CA LEU A 55 -11.76 -11.90 -29.45
C LEU A 55 -10.90 -10.77 -28.89
N LEU A 56 -10.14 -10.08 -29.74
CA LEU A 56 -9.31 -8.94 -29.33
C LEU A 56 -10.15 -7.80 -28.74
N MET A 57 -11.28 -7.48 -29.36
CA MET A 57 -12.21 -6.49 -28.81
C MET A 57 -12.74 -6.93 -27.45
N SER A 58 -13.24 -8.16 -27.32
CA SER A 58 -13.73 -8.66 -26.04
C SER A 58 -12.63 -8.69 -24.96
N TRP A 59 -11.40 -9.04 -25.34
CA TRP A 59 -10.25 -9.01 -24.46
C TRP A 59 -9.95 -7.58 -23.97
N LEU A 60 -9.97 -6.60 -24.89
CA LEU A 60 -9.80 -5.19 -24.56
C LEU A 60 -10.91 -4.69 -23.62
N LEU A 61 -12.16 -5.08 -23.87
CA LEU A 61 -13.32 -4.71 -23.04
C LEU A 61 -13.27 -5.35 -21.64
N LEU A 62 -12.70 -6.54 -21.51
CA LEU A 62 -12.49 -7.20 -20.21
C LEU A 62 -11.41 -6.49 -19.37
N MET A 63 -10.53 -5.73 -20.02
CA MET A 63 -9.40 -5.00 -19.44
C MET A 63 -8.68 -5.85 -18.37
N PRO A 64 -8.02 -6.95 -18.78
CA PRO A 64 -7.31 -7.81 -17.85
C PRO A 64 -6.12 -7.06 -17.28
N GLU A 65 -6.07 -6.98 -15.95
CA GLU A 65 -5.02 -6.30 -15.21
C GLU A 65 -4.18 -7.32 -14.45
N LEU A 66 -2.87 -7.25 -14.67
CA LEU A 66 -1.89 -7.99 -13.85
C LEU A 66 -1.44 -7.09 -12.71
N LEU A 67 -1.99 -7.31 -11.53
CA LEU A 67 -1.63 -6.55 -10.34
C LEU A 67 -0.42 -7.19 -9.67
N HIS A 68 0.67 -6.42 -9.60
CA HIS A 68 1.84 -6.77 -8.81
C HIS A 68 1.80 -5.99 -7.49
N THR A 69 1.44 -6.67 -6.41
CA THR A 69 1.42 -6.05 -5.08
C THR A 69 2.70 -6.39 -4.33
N THR A 70 3.49 -5.36 -4.01
CA THR A 70 4.65 -5.48 -3.11
C THR A 70 4.24 -5.03 -1.71
N ARG A 71 4.51 -5.87 -0.70
CA ARG A 71 4.36 -5.49 0.70
C ARG A 71 5.72 -5.13 1.27
N HIS A 72 5.87 -3.88 1.67
CA HIS A 72 6.99 -3.41 2.47
C HIS A 72 6.54 -3.38 3.93
N SER A 73 7.23 -4.13 4.77
CA SER A 73 7.04 -4.02 6.22
C SER A 73 7.99 -2.94 6.70
N GLU A 74 7.46 -1.75 6.94
CA GLU A 74 8.20 -0.69 7.62
C GLU A 74 8.11 -0.93 9.13
N PRO A 75 9.23 -0.80 9.87
CA PRO A 75 9.18 -0.88 11.32
C PRO A 75 8.33 0.29 11.85
N PRO A 76 7.40 0.04 12.77
CA PRO A 76 6.56 1.10 13.32
C PRO A 76 7.40 2.18 14.02
N HIS A 77 7.01 3.44 13.84
CA HIS A 77 7.66 4.59 14.46
C HIS A 77 7.06 4.84 15.85
N LEU A 78 7.91 4.96 16.87
CA LEU A 78 7.51 5.32 18.23
C LEU A 78 8.08 6.70 18.55
N ILE A 79 7.19 7.70 18.64
CA ILE A 79 7.57 9.07 18.97
C ILE A 79 7.42 9.29 20.46
N ILE A 80 8.49 9.78 21.11
CA ILE A 80 8.51 10.09 22.53
C ILE A 80 8.69 11.59 22.67
N MET A 81 7.66 12.25 23.17
CA MET A 81 7.65 13.68 23.43
C MET A 81 7.85 13.91 24.92
N VAL A 82 8.91 14.63 25.26
CA VAL A 82 9.22 15.04 26.64
C VAL A 82 8.91 16.53 26.76
N ASP A 83 7.97 16.87 27.63
CA ASP A 83 7.62 18.25 27.96
C ASP A 83 8.67 18.83 28.93
N GLU A 84 9.34 19.89 28.52
CA GLU A 84 10.34 20.64 29.30
C GLU A 84 9.84 22.05 29.66
N SER A 85 8.52 22.26 29.70
CA SER A 85 7.93 23.52 30.15
C SER A 85 8.32 23.87 31.59
N LEU A 86 8.35 25.18 31.92
CA LEU A 86 8.66 25.68 33.27
C LEU A 86 7.73 25.15 34.37
N SER A 87 6.57 24.59 34.00
CA SER A 87 5.64 23.87 34.88
C SER A 87 6.10 22.46 35.31
N MET A 88 7.14 21.91 34.68
CA MET A 88 7.78 20.65 35.07
C MET A 88 8.90 20.82 36.10
N THR A 89 9.33 22.06 36.37
CA THR A 89 10.31 22.37 37.42
C THR A 89 9.59 22.38 38.77
N ASP A 90 9.82 21.36 39.61
CA ASP A 90 9.18 21.28 40.92
C ASP A 90 9.50 22.50 41.80
N SER A 91 8.48 22.91 42.57
CA SER A 91 8.51 24.01 43.53
C SER A 91 9.57 23.75 44.63
N PRO A 92 10.29 24.78 45.13
CA PRO A 92 11.40 24.63 46.09
C PRO A 92 11.03 24.05 47.48
N LEU A 93 9.80 23.59 47.69
CA LEU A 93 9.29 23.08 48.97
C LEU A 93 9.01 21.56 49.01
N SER A 94 9.28 20.80 47.96
CA SER A 94 9.11 19.32 47.96
C SER A 94 10.45 18.59 47.79
N PRO A 95 10.63 17.40 48.40
CA PRO A 95 11.88 16.66 48.33
C PRO A 95 12.28 16.39 46.87
N PRO A 96 13.60 16.35 46.55
CA PRO A 96 14.10 16.33 45.19
C PRO A 96 13.93 14.94 44.55
N SER A 97 12.69 14.57 44.26
CA SER A 97 12.43 13.54 43.25
C SER A 97 12.21 14.27 41.95
N LEU A 98 13.29 14.56 41.22
CA LEU A 98 13.18 15.19 39.91
C LEU A 98 12.21 14.35 39.06
N ARG A 99 11.15 14.97 38.51
CA ARG A 99 10.28 14.28 37.53
C ARG A 99 11.09 13.75 36.34
N THR A 100 12.25 14.34 36.07
CA THR A 100 13.30 13.89 35.15
C THR A 100 13.93 12.56 35.56
N ASP A 101 14.12 12.28 36.85
CA ASP A 101 14.61 10.97 37.34
C ASP A 101 13.59 9.86 37.11
N ASN A 102 12.29 10.18 37.16
CA ASN A 102 11.22 9.22 36.86
C ASN A 102 11.18 8.87 35.37
N LEU A 103 11.50 9.82 34.47
CA LEU A 103 11.67 9.54 33.04
C LEU A 103 12.89 8.64 32.79
N GLN A 104 14.00 8.88 33.48
CA GLN A 104 15.18 8.03 33.36
C GLN A 104 14.89 6.60 33.84
N ARG A 105 14.19 6.45 34.97
CA ARG A 105 13.72 5.14 35.47
C ARG A 105 12.76 4.45 34.50
N PHE A 106 11.87 5.19 33.85
CA PHE A 106 10.93 4.64 32.87
C PHE A 106 11.64 4.07 31.63
N ILE A 107 12.71 4.73 31.18
CA ILE A 107 13.52 4.29 30.03
C ILE A 107 14.35 3.05 30.37
N GLU A 108 14.77 2.93 31.62
CA GLU A 108 15.51 1.78 32.12
C GLU A 108 14.62 0.53 32.30
N LEU A 109 13.29 0.66 32.25
CA LEU A 109 12.39 -0.47 32.38
C LEU A 109 12.62 -1.52 31.27
N PRO A 110 12.62 -2.83 31.62
CA PRO A 110 12.84 -3.90 30.64
C PRO A 110 11.75 -3.97 29.57
N ILE A 111 10.57 -3.40 29.86
CA ILE A 111 9.49 -3.30 28.89
C ILE A 111 9.85 -2.31 27.77
N PHE A 112 10.50 -1.20 28.12
CA PHE A 112 10.91 -0.14 27.19
C PHE A 112 12.06 -0.61 26.28
N ARG A 113 13.00 -1.40 26.82
CA ARG A 113 14.05 -2.07 26.03
C ARG A 113 13.50 -3.07 25.00
N LYS A 114 12.31 -3.64 25.23
CA LYS A 114 11.65 -4.49 24.22
C LYS A 114 11.04 -3.68 23.09
N PHE A 115 10.70 -2.41 23.32
CA PHE A 115 10.20 -1.50 22.30
C PHE A 115 11.33 -0.95 21.42
N THR A 116 12.50 -0.64 21.98
CA THR A 116 13.65 -0.17 21.18
C THR A 116 14.14 -1.16 20.12
N GLY A 117 13.96 -2.47 20.34
CA GLY A 117 14.33 -3.48 19.36
C GLY A 117 13.30 -3.71 18.23
N LYS A 118 12.07 -3.18 18.36
CA LYS A 118 10.97 -3.43 17.41
C LYS A 118 10.48 -2.17 16.68
N TYR A 119 10.80 -0.99 17.21
CA TYR A 119 10.31 0.29 16.74
C TYR A 119 11.48 1.21 16.42
N GLN A 120 11.31 2.08 15.42
CA GLN A 120 12.22 3.21 15.25
C GLN A 120 11.80 4.32 16.23
N LEU A 121 12.64 4.58 17.24
CA LEU A 121 12.35 5.61 18.24
C LEU A 121 12.80 6.98 17.75
N HIS A 122 11.91 7.96 17.87
CA HIS A 122 12.17 9.38 17.64
C HIS A 122 11.90 10.15 18.92
N TRP A 123 12.86 10.95 19.36
CA TRP A 123 12.81 11.67 20.63
C TRP A 123 12.67 13.16 20.37
N PHE A 124 11.63 13.78 20.92
CA PHE A 124 11.43 15.22 20.81
C PHE A 124 11.30 15.83 22.20
N ARG A 125 12.03 16.91 22.42
CA ARG A 125 11.84 17.79 23.59
C ARG A 125 11.00 18.97 23.16
N PHE A 126 9.97 19.27 23.94
CA PHE A 126 9.06 20.38 23.66
C PHE A 126 9.06 21.37 24.81
N GLY A 127 9.48 22.61 24.52
CA GLY A 127 9.45 23.74 25.45
C GLY A 127 8.77 24.94 24.79
N LYS A 128 9.56 25.81 24.15
CA LYS A 128 9.03 26.90 23.30
C LYS A 128 8.87 26.48 21.84
N ASP A 129 9.74 25.59 21.37
CA ASP A 129 9.73 24.95 20.06
C ASP A 129 9.98 23.44 20.24
N ALA A 130 9.56 22.61 19.27
CA ALA A 130 9.85 21.17 19.27
C ALA A 130 11.22 20.93 18.62
N VAL A 131 12.16 20.35 19.36
CA VAL A 131 13.49 20.00 18.85
C VAL A 131 13.70 18.50 18.97
N GLU A 132 14.12 17.87 17.88
CA GLU A 132 14.55 16.47 17.90
C GLU A 132 15.82 16.35 18.74
N SER A 133 15.80 15.46 19.72
CA SER A 133 16.84 15.34 20.75
C SER A 133 17.36 13.90 20.83
N ALA A 134 18.61 13.72 21.22
CA ALA A 134 19.14 12.38 21.51
C ALA A 134 18.42 11.76 22.74
N PRO A 135 18.35 10.42 22.83
CA PRO A 135 17.83 9.76 24.03
C PRO A 135 18.62 10.21 25.27
N PRO A 136 17.94 10.39 26.43
CA PRO A 136 18.53 11.01 27.63
C PRO A 136 19.70 10.22 28.25
N SER A 137 19.96 8.99 27.81
CA SER A 137 21.15 8.23 28.22
C SER A 137 22.46 8.69 27.58
N GLN A 138 22.44 9.50 26.52
CA GLN A 138 23.64 9.97 25.81
C GLN A 138 24.10 11.39 26.17
N GLU A 139 23.30 12.14 26.95
CA GLU A 139 23.59 13.55 27.27
C GLU A 139 24.65 13.72 28.39
N LYS A 140 25.04 12.63 29.08
CA LYS A 140 26.01 12.66 30.19
C LYS A 140 27.50 12.65 29.77
N LEU A 141 27.84 12.77 28.49
CA LEU A 141 29.25 12.69 28.02
C LEU A 141 29.77 13.95 27.32
N SER A 142 29.08 15.09 27.45
CA SER A 142 29.49 16.35 26.84
C SER A 142 29.54 17.47 27.88
N PHE A 143 30.41 17.34 28.88
CA PHE A 143 30.90 18.46 29.70
C PHE A 143 32.38 18.25 30.00
#